data_AF-A0A9C5ZGK5-F1
#
_entry.id   AF-A0A9C5ZGK5-F1
#
_cell.length_a   1.000
_cell.length_b   1.000
_cell.length_c   1.000
_cell.angle_alpha   90.00
_cell.angle_beta   90.00
_cell.angle_gamma   90.00
#
_symmetry.space_group_name_H-M   'P 1'
#
loop_
_entity.id
_entity.type
_entity.pdbx_description
1 polymer ?
#
loop_
_entity_poly.entity_id
_entity_poly.type
_entity_poly.pdbx_seq_one_letter_code
_entity_poly.pdbx_strand_id
1 'polypeptide(L)'
;MSTIFDAGNSDGPGFVGIRFCQECNNMLYPKEDKENKILLYACRNCDYKQEADSNCIYVNKIMHEIEGNMDELEFSVRIMGE
;
A
#
# COMPACT_ATOMS: atom_id res chain seq x y z
N MET A 1 6.10 22.13 5.14
CA MET A 1 7.33 21.95 4.33
C MET A 1 7.30 20.51 3.85
N SER A 2 6.82 20.30 2.62
CA SER A 2 6.68 18.98 2.01
C SER A 2 8.08 18.39 1.76
N THR A 3 8.39 17.23 2.33
CA THR A 3 9.51 16.42 1.85
C THR A 3 8.94 15.40 0.87
N ILE A 4 8.95 15.81 -0.40
CA ILE A 4 8.88 14.94 -1.57
C ILE A 4 10.14 14.05 -1.51
N PHE A 5 9.96 12.76 -1.25
CA PHE A 5 10.98 11.74 -1.53
C PHE A 5 10.58 11.05 -2.83
N ASP A 6 10.86 11.70 -3.96
CA ASP A 6 11.00 11.01 -5.23
C ASP A 6 12.46 10.59 -5.36
N ALA A 7 12.73 9.30 -5.16
CA ALA A 7 14.03 8.72 -5.45
C ALA A 7 13.85 7.28 -5.98
N GLY A 8 14.13 7.11 -7.27
CA GLY A 8 14.59 5.83 -7.80
C GLY A 8 13.54 5.03 -8.55
N ASN A 9 13.75 4.93 -9.86
CA ASN A 9 13.17 3.91 -10.71
C ASN A 9 13.57 2.51 -10.21
N SER A 10 12.66 1.83 -9.52
CA SER A 10 12.73 0.40 -9.20
C SER A 10 11.32 -0.15 -9.35
N ASP A 11 11.12 -1.07 -10.29
CA ASP A 11 9.83 -1.59 -10.78
C ASP A 11 8.93 -2.31 -9.74
N GLY A 12 9.17 -2.11 -8.44
CA GLY A 12 8.34 -2.60 -7.35
C GLY A 12 7.32 -1.54 -6.88
N PRO A 13 6.11 -1.94 -6.44
CA PRO A 13 5.23 -1.04 -5.68
C PRO A 13 6.02 -0.42 -4.52
N GLY A 14 6.04 0.92 -4.45
CA GLY A 14 6.66 1.65 -3.35
C GLY A 14 6.13 1.23 -1.96
N PHE A 15 6.70 1.82 -0.91
CA PHE A 15 6.34 1.48 0.48
C PHE A 15 4.83 1.55 0.75
N VAL A 16 4.23 0.40 1.09
CA VAL A 16 2.84 0.32 1.58
C VAL A 16 2.84 0.47 3.10
N GLY A 17 2.69 1.72 3.54
CA GLY A 17 2.73 2.08 4.96
C GLY A 17 1.40 1.99 5.68
N ILE A 18 1.46 1.75 7.00
CA ILE A 18 0.32 1.90 7.92
C ILE A 18 -0.12 3.36 7.91
N ARG A 19 -1.42 3.61 7.72
CA ARG A 19 -2.00 4.95 7.73
C ARG A 19 -2.96 5.12 8.91
N PHE A 20 -2.99 6.33 9.47
CA PHE A 20 -3.84 6.68 10.60
C PHE A 20 -4.92 7.68 10.20
N CYS A 21 -6.10 7.51 10.79
CA CYS A 21 -7.24 8.40 10.63
C CYS A 21 -6.94 9.78 11.22
N GLN A 22 -7.20 10.85 10.46
CA GLN A 22 -6.96 12.22 10.92
C GLN A 22 -7.96 12.69 11.99
N GLU A 23 -9.11 12.02 12.13
CA GLU A 23 -10.14 12.40 13.08
C GLU A 23 -9.97 11.73 14.46
N CYS A 24 -9.69 10.42 14.48
CA CYS A 24 -9.66 9.64 15.72
C CYS A 24 -8.35 8.85 15.95
N ASN A 25 -7.33 9.05 15.10
CA ASN A 25 -6.01 8.43 15.21
C ASN A 25 -6.01 6.89 15.26
N ASN A 26 -7.08 6.24 14.76
CA ASN A 26 -7.16 4.80 14.58
C ASN A 26 -6.59 4.38 13.22
N MET A 27 -6.15 3.13 13.10
CA MET A 27 -5.63 2.59 11.84
C MET A 27 -6.69 2.59 10.74
N LEU A 28 -6.30 3.00 9.52
CA LEU A 28 -7.14 2.91 8.33
C LEU A 28 -7.00 1.54 7.67
N TYR A 29 -8.11 1.04 7.13
CA TYR A 29 -8.18 -0.26 6.46
C TYR A 29 -8.46 -0.09 4.97
N PRO A 30 -7.82 -0.88 4.10
CA PRO A 30 -8.14 -0.94 2.68
C PRO A 30 -9.62 -1.29 2.47
N LYS A 31 -10.30 -0.56 1.59
CA LYS A 31 -11.70 -0.72 1.21
C LYS A 31 -11.87 -0.43 -0.27
N GLU A 32 -12.41 -1.37 -1.03
CA GLU A 32 -12.77 -1.17 -2.43
C GLU A 32 -14.00 -0.27 -2.55
N ASP A 33 -13.93 0.75 -3.41
CA ASP A 33 -15.10 1.44 -3.95
C ASP A 33 -15.40 0.88 -5.34
N LYS A 34 -16.39 -0.02 -5.41
CA LYS A 34 -16.75 -0.76 -6.62
C LYS A 34 -17.35 0.12 -7.71
N GLU A 35 -18.01 1.22 -7.34
CA GLU A 35 -18.67 2.10 -8.30
C GLU A 35 -17.63 2.91 -9.06
N ASN A 36 -16.66 3.47 -8.33
CA ASN A 36 -15.59 4.28 -8.91
C ASN A 36 -14.36 3.46 -9.31
N LYS A 37 -14.32 2.17 -8.96
CA LYS A 37 -13.19 1.24 -9.18
C LYS A 37 -11.86 1.73 -8.57
N ILE A 38 -11.95 2.38 -7.42
CA ILE A 38 -10.79 2.92 -6.69
C ILE A 38 -10.59 2.19 -5.36
N LEU A 39 -9.35 2.22 -4.87
CA LEU A 39 -9.03 1.76 -3.53
C LEU A 39 -9.08 2.95 -2.55
N LEU A 40 -9.80 2.77 -1.45
CA LEU A 40 -9.86 3.71 -0.34
C LEU A 40 -9.18 3.12 0.90
N TYR A 41 -8.66 3.99 1.76
CA TYR A 41 -8.32 3.71 3.15
C TYR A 41 -9.39 4.32 4.05
N ALA A 42 -10.16 3.48 4.74
CA ALA A 42 -11.30 3.89 5.56
C ALA A 42 -11.08 3.55 7.04
N CYS A 43 -11.51 4.45 7.92
CA CYS A 43 -11.55 4.17 9.35
C CYS A 43 -12.71 3.21 9.67
N ARG A 44 -12.56 2.39 10.72
CA ARG A 44 -13.65 1.56 11.25
C ARG A 44 -14.47 2.25 12.33
N ASN A 45 -13.94 3.32 12.91
CA ASN A 45 -14.50 3.96 14.10
C ASN A 45 -15.18 5.31 13.81
N CYS A 46 -15.05 5.83 12.59
CA CYS A 46 -15.71 7.05 12.10
C CYS A 46 -15.85 6.99 10.57
N ASP A 47 -16.42 8.05 9.96
CA ASP A 47 -16.70 8.12 8.52
C ASP A 47 -15.51 8.57 7.66
N TYR A 48 -14.36 8.87 8.29
CA TYR A 48 -13.16 9.28 7.58
C TYR A 48 -12.70 8.20 6.58
N LYS A 49 -12.45 8.65 5.35
CA LYS A 49 -11.93 7.85 4.25
C LYS A 49 -11.04 8.72 3.37
N GLN A 50 -10.05 8.10 2.75
CA GLN A 50 -9.15 8.76 1.80
C GLN A 50 -8.82 7.81 0.64
N GLU A 51 -8.52 8.38 -0.52
CA GLU A 51 -8.07 7.60 -1.68
C GLU A 51 -6.66 7.04 -1.47
N ALA A 52 -6.39 5.87 -2.03
CA ALA A 52 -5.07 5.26 -1.99
C ALA A 52 -4.22 5.71 -3.18
N ASP A 53 -2.96 6.05 -2.93
CA ASP A 53 -2.01 6.45 -3.98
C ASP A 53 -1.57 5.27 -4.88
N SER A 54 -1.82 4.04 -4.44
CA SER A 54 -1.46 2.79 -5.12
C SER A 54 -2.48 1.70 -4.77
N ASN A 55 -2.77 0.84 -5.74
CA ASN A 55 -3.63 -0.34 -5.55
C ASN A 55 -2.96 -1.46 -4.75
N CYS A 56 -1.67 -1.32 -4.37
CA CYS A 56 -0.95 -2.29 -3.56
C CYS A 56 -1.21 -2.09 -2.06
N ILE A 57 -1.67 -3.14 -1.39
CA ILE A 57 -2.04 -3.14 0.03
C ILE A 57 -1.08 -3.92 0.92
N TYR A 58 -0.19 -4.71 0.33
CA TYR A 58 0.83 -5.46 1.04
C TYR A 58 1.98 -5.81 0.10
N VAL A 59 3.20 -5.72 0.60
CA VAL A 59 4.42 -6.15 -0.09
C VAL A 59 5.21 -7.04 0.87
N ASN A 60 5.61 -8.22 0.42
CA ASN A 60 6.54 -9.10 1.11
C ASN A 60 7.78 -9.30 0.26
N LYS A 61 8.93 -8.86 0.77
CA LYS A 61 10.24 -9.05 0.16
C LYS A 61 10.92 -10.22 0.84
N ILE A 62 11.14 -11.31 0.11
CA ILE A 62 11.80 -12.52 0.60
C ILE A 62 13.16 -12.62 -0.08
N MET A 63 14.22 -12.67 0.72
CA MET A 63 15.55 -13.02 0.24
C MET A 63 15.68 -14.54 0.21
N HIS A 64 16.04 -15.10 -0.94
CA HIS A 64 16.19 -16.54 -1.12
C HIS A 64 17.54 -16.86 -1.73
N GLU A 65 18.28 -17.80 -1.14
CA GLU A 65 19.59 -18.23 -1.64
C GLU A 65 19.43 -19.51 -2.47
N ILE A 66 19.84 -19.47 -3.74
CA ILE A 66 19.88 -20.64 -4.63
C ILE A 66 21.29 -20.78 -5.14
N GLU A 67 21.96 -21.88 -4.79
CA GLU A 67 23.29 -22.26 -5.31
C GLU A 67 24.35 -21.14 -5.20
N GLY A 68 24.31 -20.33 -4.14
CA GLY A 68 25.24 -19.23 -3.87
C GLY A 68 24.86 -17.89 -4.50
N ASN A 69 23.72 -17.79 -5.18
CA ASN A 69 23.12 -16.52 -5.61
C ASN A 69 22.02 -16.10 -4.63
N MET A 70 21.99 -14.82 -4.26
CA MET A 70 20.93 -14.22 -3.44
C MET A 70 19.90 -13.57 -4.38
N ASP A 71 18.74 -14.21 -4.52
CA ASP A 71 17.61 -13.65 -5.27
C ASP A 71 16.68 -12.88 -4.31
N GLU A 72 16.19 -11.72 -4.74
CA GLU A 72 15.13 -10.97 -4.04
C GLU A 72 13.81 -11.22 -4.76
N LEU A 73 12.87 -11.89 -4.06
CA LEU A 73 11.52 -12.11 -4.54
C LEU A 73 10.56 -11.11 -3.89
N GLU A 74 9.73 -10.46 -4.70
CA GLU A 74 8.74 -9.51 -4.23
C GLU A 74 7.31 -9.99 -4.52
N PHE A 75 6.55 -10.23 -3.45
CA PHE A 75 5.14 -10.61 -3.54
C PHE A 75 4.27 -9.43 -3.13
N SER A 76 3.36 -9.01 -4.01
CA SER A 76 2.44 -7.91 -3.72
C SER A 76 0.98 -8.37 -3.75
N VAL A 77 0.19 -7.92 -2.77
CA VAL A 77 -1.27 -8.03 -2.81
C VAL A 77 -1.83 -6.71 -3.30
N ARG A 78 -2.71 -6.77 -4.30
CA ARG A 78 -3.32 -5.61 -4.92
C ARG A 78 -4.84 -5.76 -4.96
N ILE A 79 -5.56 -4.66 -4.75
CA ILE A 79 -7.00 -4.58 -4.97
C ILE A 79 -7.21 -3.78 -6.24
N MET A 80 -7.61 -4.46 -7.31
CA MET A 80 -7.97 -3.85 -8.59
C MET A 80 -9.49 -3.82 -8.63
N GLY A 81 -10.10 -2.64 -8.82
CA GLY A 81 -11.56 -2.55 -8.96
C GLY A 81 -12.00 -3.32 -10.21
N GLU A 82 -12.93 -4.26 -10.05
CA GLU A 82 -13.49 -5.05 -11.16
C GLU A 82 -14.36 -4.22 -12.11
#